data_AF-K9MF48-F1
#
_entry.id   AF-K9MF48-F1
#
_cell.length_a   1.000
_cell.length_b   1.000
_cell.length_c   1.000
_cell.angle_alpha   90.00
_cell.angle_beta   90.00
_cell.angle_gamma   90.00
#
_symmetry.space_group_name_H-M   'P 1'
#
loop_
_entity.id
_entity.type
_entity.pdbx_description
1 polymer ?
#
loop_
_entity_poly.entity_id
_entity_poly.type
_entity_poly.pdbx_seq_one_letter_code
_entity_poly.pdbx_strand_id
1 'polypeptide(L)'
;MKNSAAGRKLYDFLARQGRSLNVGCIFNGHSVLDIPTEEIKNTITYKLCFKTNNRDEAKRMLEFMNKSITEENIKMLMELENRQAVFQDLDGRVGVIEFDAVFEQFIECFSTTPEDTLNYEDVS
;
A
#
# COMPACT_ATOMS: atom_id res chain seq x y z
N MET A 1 -3.85 16.85 3.07
CA MET A 1 -2.52 16.74 3.72
C MET A 1 -1.34 16.65 2.72
N LYS A 2 -1.46 15.92 1.59
CA LYS A 2 -0.40 15.78 0.57
C LYS A 2 0.05 17.09 -0.11
N ASN A 3 -0.84 18.09 -0.17
CA ASN A 3 -0.59 19.37 -0.86
C ASN A 3 -0.29 20.54 0.09
N SER A 4 -0.24 20.33 1.41
CA SER A 4 0.18 21.39 2.33
C SER A 4 1.69 21.35 2.52
N ALA A 5 2.33 22.53 2.56
CA ALA A 5 3.77 22.64 2.81
C ALA A 5 4.20 21.93 4.10
N ALA A 6 3.34 21.97 5.13
CA ALA A 6 3.54 21.26 6.39
C ALA A 6 3.53 19.73 6.23
N GLY A 7 2.62 19.19 5.40
CA GLY A 7 2.55 17.76 5.14
C GLY A 7 3.80 17.23 4.43
N ARG A 8 4.26 17.90 3.37
CA ARG A 8 5.50 17.54 2.67
C ARG A 8 6.72 17.55 3.61
N LYS A 9 6.85 18.60 4.43
CA LYS A 9 7.95 18.71 5.40
C LYS A 9 7.97 17.56 6.40
N LEU A 10 6.80 17.09 6.85
CA LEU A 10 6.70 15.93 7.74
C LEU A 10 7.13 14.64 7.02
N TYR A 11 6.68 14.43 5.79
CA TYR A 11 7.08 13.27 4.98
C TYR A 11 8.59 13.21 4.76
N ASP A 12 9.22 14.33 4.38
CA ASP A 12 10.67 14.40 4.17
C ASP A 12 11.44 14.12 5.47
N PHE A 13 10.94 14.63 6.60
CA PHE A 13 11.51 14.35 7.91
C PHE A 13 11.43 12.87 8.26
N LEU A 14 10.25 12.25 8.15
CA LEU A 14 10.06 10.83 8.48
C LEU A 14 10.90 9.91 7.57
N ALA A 15 10.89 10.18 6.26
CA ALA A 15 11.58 9.36 5.28
C ALA A 15 13.12 9.38 5.43
N ARG A 16 13.69 10.52 5.85
CA ARG A 16 15.16 10.69 6.01
C ARG A 16 15.64 10.43 7.43
N GLN A 17 14.93 10.95 8.44
CA GLN A 17 15.35 10.90 9.85
C GLN A 17 14.79 9.68 10.59
N GLY A 18 13.79 8.98 10.06
CA GLY A 18 13.23 7.79 10.72
C GLY A 18 14.31 6.76 11.07
N ARG A 19 15.19 6.45 10.11
CA ARG A 19 16.28 5.47 10.30
C ARG A 19 17.31 5.92 11.35
N SER A 20 17.66 7.21 11.42
CA SER A 20 18.60 7.72 12.41
C SER A 20 18.00 7.85 13.81
N LEU A 21 16.67 7.89 13.91
CA LEU A 21 15.91 7.93 15.16
C LEU A 21 15.43 6.55 15.62
N ASN A 22 15.85 5.45 14.97
CA ASN A 22 15.36 4.09 15.21
C ASN A 22 13.82 3.95 15.11
N VAL A 23 13.19 4.74 14.23
CA VAL A 23 11.73 4.71 13.99
C VAL A 23 11.42 4.07 12.65
N GLY A 24 10.57 3.04 12.67
CA GLY A 24 9.97 2.48 11.46
C GLY A 24 8.82 3.37 10.96
N CYS A 25 8.84 3.69 9.66
CA CYS A 25 7.78 4.47 9.02
C CYS A 25 7.02 3.59 8.02
N ILE A 26 5.69 3.59 8.11
CA ILE A 26 4.80 2.89 7.18
C ILE A 26 3.99 3.94 6.42
N PHE A 27 4.08 3.92 5.09
CA PHE A 27 3.32 4.79 4.21
C PHE A 27 2.23 3.98 3.51
N ASN A 28 0.97 4.27 3.83
CA ASN A 28 -0.19 3.63 3.22
C ASN A 28 -0.89 4.63 2.29
N GLY A 29 -1.23 4.18 1.08
CA GLY A 29 -1.87 4.99 0.06
C GLY A 29 -2.61 4.12 -0.97
N HIS A 30 -3.42 4.77 -1.80
CA HIS A 30 -4.19 4.09 -2.86
C HIS A 30 -3.43 4.05 -4.19
N SER A 31 -2.45 4.93 -4.37
CA SER A 31 -1.62 4.99 -5.57
C SER A 31 -0.17 5.30 -5.21
N VAL A 32 0.78 4.85 -6.03
CA VAL A 32 2.18 5.26 -5.96
C VAL A 32 2.34 6.78 -6.10
N LEU A 33 1.40 7.45 -6.77
CA LEU A 33 1.38 8.92 -6.90
C LEU A 33 1.08 9.64 -5.59
N ASP A 34 0.63 8.92 -4.57
CA ASP A 34 0.37 9.46 -3.25
C ASP A 34 1.63 9.82 -2.48
N ILE A 35 2.76 9.26 -2.90
CA ILE A 35 4.08 9.53 -2.34
C ILE A 35 4.61 10.82 -3.01
N PRO A 36 4.84 11.91 -2.23
CA PRO A 36 4.93 13.26 -2.79
C PRO A 36 6.20 13.57 -3.58
N THR A 37 7.27 12.78 -3.44
CA THR A 37 8.55 12.97 -4.12
C THR A 37 9.21 11.63 -4.48
N GLU A 38 9.98 11.61 -5.57
CA GLU A 38 10.80 10.45 -5.97
C GLU A 38 11.88 10.12 -4.93
N GLU A 39 12.38 11.14 -4.23
CA GLU A 39 13.35 10.99 -3.16
C GLU A 39 12.80 10.12 -2.02
N ILE A 40 11.55 10.34 -1.61
CA ILE A 40 10.89 9.52 -0.58
C ILE A 40 10.62 8.12 -1.12
N LYS A 41 10.22 7.98 -2.39
CA LYS A 41 10.04 6.65 -3.00
C LYS A 41 11.33 5.82 -2.93
N ASN A 42 12.48 6.45 -3.17
CA ASN A 42 13.79 5.81 -3.14
C ASN A 42 14.28 5.45 -1.74
N THR A 43 13.77 6.07 -0.67
CA THR A 43 14.13 5.69 0.70
C THR A 43 13.29 4.53 1.26
N ILE A 44 12.19 4.15 0.59
CA ILE A 44 11.32 3.05 1.00
C ILE A 44 11.98 1.72 0.64
N THR A 45 12.39 0.97 1.67
CA THR A 45 13.08 -0.31 1.53
C THR A 45 12.16 -1.50 1.29
N TYR A 46 11.03 -1.57 1.99
CA TYR A 46 10.05 -2.64 1.83
C TYR A 46 8.82 -2.10 1.10
N LYS A 47 8.35 -2.84 0.10
CA LYS A 47 7.18 -2.42 -0.69
C LYS A 47 6.15 -3.52 -0.70
N LEU A 48 4.91 -3.15 -0.43
CA LEU A 48 3.76 -4.02 -0.53
C LEU A 48 2.79 -3.42 -1.55
N CYS A 49 2.60 -4.16 -2.63
CA CYS A 49 1.77 -3.76 -3.76
C CYS A 49 0.56 -4.69 -3.84
N PHE A 50 -0.60 -4.18 -3.40
CA PHE A 50 -1.87 -4.91 -3.43
C PHE A 50 -2.52 -4.87 -4.83
N LYS A 51 -3.57 -5.66 -5.01
CA LYS A 51 -4.36 -5.73 -6.23
C LYS A 51 -4.71 -4.33 -6.75
N THR A 52 -4.51 -4.11 -8.04
CA THR A 52 -5.01 -2.92 -8.74
C THR A 52 -5.81 -3.32 -9.96
N ASN A 53 -6.94 -2.66 -10.20
CA ASN A 53 -7.74 -2.84 -11.41
C ASN A 53 -7.31 -1.87 -12.53
N ASN A 54 -6.38 -0.95 -12.23
CA ASN A 54 -5.89 0.04 -13.18
C ASN A 54 -4.52 -0.39 -13.72
N ARG A 55 -4.47 -0.64 -15.03
CA ARG A 55 -3.26 -1.05 -15.73
C ARG A 55 -2.12 -0.02 -15.66
N ASP A 56 -2.42 1.28 -15.70
CA ASP A 56 -1.38 2.30 -15.58
C ASP A 56 -0.87 2.44 -14.15
N GLU A 57 -1.71 2.14 -13.15
CA GLU A 57 -1.24 1.99 -11.78
C GLU A 57 -0.32 0.77 -11.64
N ALA A 58 -0.67 -0.37 -12.25
CA ALA A 58 0.20 -1.55 -12.26
C ALA A 58 1.59 -1.24 -12.84
N LYS A 59 1.67 -0.47 -13.93
CA LYS A 59 2.95 -0.01 -14.49
C LYS A 59 3.73 0.84 -13.49
N ARG A 60 3.09 1.81 -12.84
CA ARG A 60 3.72 2.65 -11.81
C ARG A 60 4.21 1.83 -10.61
N MET A 61 3.47 0.80 -10.21
CA MET A 61 3.87 -0.13 -9.15
C MET A 61 5.11 -0.93 -9.56
N LEU A 62 5.18 -1.41 -10.81
CA LEU A 62 6.36 -2.11 -11.33
C LEU A 62 7.59 -1.20 -11.40
N GLU A 63 7.43 0.04 -11.88
CA GLU A 63 8.49 1.05 -11.85
C GLU A 63 8.95 1.34 -10.43
N PHE A 64 8.01 1.52 -9.51
CA PHE A 64 8.32 1.74 -8.09
C PHE A 64 9.08 0.56 -7.48
N MET A 65 8.76 -0.67 -7.88
CA MET A 65 9.50 -1.88 -7.47
C MET A 65 10.78 -2.12 -8.29
N ASN A 66 11.14 -1.24 -9.23
CA ASN A 66 12.28 -1.44 -10.13
C ASN A 66 12.21 -2.79 -10.87
N LYS A 67 11.02 -3.15 -11.36
CA LYS A 67 10.75 -4.37 -12.16
C LYS A 67 10.34 -4.02 -13.57
N SER A 68 10.60 -4.95 -14.49
CA SER A 68 10.26 -4.79 -15.90
C SER A 68 8.75 -4.71 -16.11
N ILE A 69 8.33 -3.79 -16.96
CA ILE A 69 6.93 -3.64 -17.38
C ILE A 69 6.66 -4.65 -18.49
N THR A 70 6.22 -5.85 -18.12
CA THR A 70 5.79 -6.91 -19.03
C THR A 70 4.31 -7.23 -18.83
N GLU A 71 3.65 -7.81 -19.84
CA GLU A 71 2.25 -8.25 -19.69
C GLU A 71 2.08 -9.23 -18.53
N GLU A 72 3.04 -10.13 -18.35
CA GLU A 72 3.04 -11.10 -17.26
C GLU A 72 3.06 -10.42 -15.88
N ASN A 73 3.95 -9.42 -15.70
CA ASN A 73 4.06 -8.72 -14.43
C ASN A 73 2.85 -7.82 -14.14
N ILE A 74 2.28 -7.20 -15.17
CA ILE A 74 1.04 -6.42 -15.05
C ILE A 74 -0.09 -7.36 -14.64
N LYS A 75 -0.21 -8.49 -15.34
CA LYS A 75 -1.25 -9.50 -15.08
C LYS A 75 -1.15 -10.03 -13.65
N MET A 76 0.06 -10.35 -13.17
CA MET A 76 0.31 -10.74 -11.77
C MET A 76 -0.29 -9.74 -10.77
N LEU A 77 -0.09 -8.43 -10.95
CA LEU A 77 -0.63 -7.41 -10.04
C LEU A 77 -2.16 -7.25 -10.13
N MET A 78 -2.73 -7.49 -11.31
CA MET A 78 -4.17 -7.36 -11.54
C MET A 78 -4.96 -8.59 -11.08
N GLU A 79 -4.32 -9.77 -11.08
CA GLU A 79 -4.92 -11.05 -10.70
C GLU A 79 -4.71 -11.42 -9.23
N LEU A 80 -4.03 -10.58 -8.44
CA LEU A 80 -3.96 -10.75 -6.98
C LEU A 80 -5.36 -10.88 -6.39
N GLU A 81 -5.53 -11.82 -5.48
CA GLU A 81 -6.77 -11.98 -4.72
C GLU A 81 -6.83 -11.05 -3.51
N ASN A 82 -8.00 -10.96 -2.90
CA ASN A 82 -8.12 -10.29 -1.61
C ASN A 82 -7.16 -10.91 -0.60
N ARG A 83 -6.51 -10.07 0.21
CA ARG A 83 -5.45 -10.46 1.16
C ARG A 83 -4.13 -10.91 0.51
N GLN A 84 -3.95 -10.77 -0.80
CA GLN A 84 -2.65 -11.00 -1.44
C GLN A 84 -1.97 -9.69 -1.80
N ALA A 85 -0.63 -9.70 -1.77
CA ALA A 85 0.20 -8.59 -2.20
C ALA A 85 1.50 -9.08 -2.83
N VAL A 86 2.02 -8.31 -3.78
CA VAL A 86 3.41 -8.45 -4.21
C VAL A 86 4.29 -7.74 -3.20
N PHE A 87 5.18 -8.48 -2.55
CA PHE A 87 6.15 -8.00 -1.59
C PHE A 87 7.54 -7.88 -2.22
N GLN A 88 8.20 -6.74 -2.02
CA GLN A 88 9.62 -6.54 -2.33
C GLN A 88 10.43 -6.39 -1.04
N ASP A 89 11.47 -7.22 -0.90
CA ASP A 89 12.43 -7.16 0.21
C ASP A 89 13.54 -6.10 0.00
N LEU A 90 14.40 -5.96 1.01
CA LEU A 90 15.59 -5.08 0.98
C LEU A 90 16.56 -5.36 -0.18
N ASP A 91 16.65 -6.63 -0.60
CA ASP A 91 17.55 -7.07 -1.66
C ASP A 91 16.89 -6.96 -3.05
N GLY A 92 15.66 -6.45 -3.13
CA GLY A 92 14.89 -6.32 -4.36
C GLY A 92 14.28 -7.63 -4.86
N ARG A 93 14.31 -8.70 -4.05
CA ARG A 93 13.58 -9.95 -4.34
C ARG A 93 12.08 -9.68 -4.24
N VAL A 94 11.32 -10.35 -5.08
CA VAL A 94 9.86 -10.17 -5.16
C VAL A 94 9.16 -11.51 -5.04
N GLY A 95 8.07 -11.54 -4.28
CA GLY A 95 7.18 -12.69 -4.16
C GLY A 95 5.75 -12.26 -3.86
N VAL A 96 4.78 -13.08 -4.22
CA VAL A 96 3.39 -12.90 -3.77
C VAL A 96 3.28 -13.47 -2.36
N ILE A 97 2.74 -12.67 -1.45
CA ILE A 97 2.43 -13.06 -0.09
C ILE A 97 0.93 -13.01 0.13
N GLU A 98 0.43 -13.86 1.03
CA GLU A 98 -0.97 -13.90 1.44
C GLU A 98 -1.06 -13.61 2.94
N PHE A 99 -1.98 -12.72 3.31
CA PHE A 99 -2.24 -12.34 4.69
C PHE A 99 -3.30 -13.26 5.29
N ASP A 100 -2.85 -14.13 6.19
CA ASP A 100 -3.73 -14.91 7.04
C ASP A 100 -3.84 -14.23 8.42
N ALA A 101 -5.06 -13.84 8.79
CA ALA A 101 -5.33 -13.29 10.10
C ALA A 101 -5.52 -14.45 11.07
N VAL A 102 -4.58 -14.62 12.01
CA VAL A 102 -4.60 -15.69 13.02
C VAL A 102 -5.93 -15.75 13.80
N PHE A 103 -6.60 -14.60 13.94
CA PHE A 103 -7.88 -14.47 14.63
C PHE A 103 -8.88 -13.72 13.74
N GLU A 104 -10.02 -14.34 13.48
CA GLU A 104 -11.09 -13.78 12.65
C GLU A 104 -11.68 -12.49 13.25
N GLN A 105 -11.66 -12.36 14.58
CA GLN A 105 -12.12 -11.17 15.28
C GLN A 105 -11.37 -9.90 14.87
N PHE A 106 -10.10 -10.01 14.43
CA PHE A 106 -9.39 -8.84 13.90
C PHE A 106 -9.93 -8.41 12.54
N ILE A 107 -10.37 -9.34 11.70
CA ILE A 107 -11.01 -9.01 10.42
C ILE A 107 -12.35 -8.31 10.68
N GLU A 108 -13.15 -8.83 11.60
CA GLU A 108 -14.46 -8.25 11.98
C GLU A 108 -14.30 -6.85 12.57
N CYS A 109 -13.44 -6.70 13.58
CA CYS A 109 -13.29 -5.43 14.31
C CYS A 109 -12.74 -4.28 13.44
N PHE A 110 -11.98 -4.60 12.38
CA PHE A 110 -11.42 -3.62 11.45
C PHE A 110 -12.14 -3.60 10.10
N SER A 111 -13.28 -4.28 9.98
CA SER A 111 -14.13 -4.19 8.79
C SER A 111 -14.67 -2.77 8.67
N THR A 112 -14.31 -2.08 7.58
CA THR A 112 -14.84 -0.76 7.24
C THR A 112 -15.98 -0.83 6.24
N THR A 113 -16.42 -2.04 5.89
CA THR A 113 -17.63 -2.26 5.10
C THR A 113 -18.81 -1.95 6.02
N PRO A 114 -19.61 -0.91 5.73
CA PRO A 114 -20.81 -0.68 6.52
C PRO A 114 -21.73 -1.88 6.36
N GLU A 115 -22.01 -2.59 7.45
CA GLU A 115 -23.20 -3.40 7.52
C GLU A 115 -24.39 -2.43 7.52
N ASP A 116 -25.38 -2.64 6.66
CA ASP A 116 -26.65 -1.92 6.70
C ASP A 116 -27.39 -2.31 7.99
N THR A 117 -26.93 -1.82 9.13
CA THR A 117 -27.52 -2.06 10.45
C THR A 117 -28.65 -1.06 10.76
N LEU A 118 -29.11 -0.29 9.77
CA LEU A 118 -30.30 0.55 9.89
C LEU A 118 -31.44 -0.08 9.08
N ASN A 119 -32.09 -1.08 9.66
CA ASN A 119 -33.44 -1.44 9.25
C ASN A 119 -34.36 -0.29 9.65
N TYR A 120 -34.88 0.43 8.65
CA TYR A 120 -35.83 1.53 8.85
C TYR A 120 -37.13 1.12 9.58
N GLU A 121 -37.39 -0.18 9.74
CA GLU A 121 -38.52 -0.73 10.49
C GLU A 121 -38.34 -0.67 12.02
N ASP A 122 -37.11 -0.49 12.55
CA ASP A 122 -36.86 -0.42 14.00
C ASP A 122 -37.11 0.98 14.60
N VAL A 123 -37.53 1.95 13.78
CA VAL A 123 -37.81 3.35 14.17
C VAL A 123 -39.21 3.84 13.77
N SER A 124 -40.11 2.94 13.37
CA SER A 124 -41.53 3.26 13.07
C SER A 124 -42.52 2.66 14.05
#